data_AF-A0A0F9MQY0-F1
#
_entry.id   AF-A0A0F9MQY0-F1
#
_cell.length_a   1.000
_cell.length_b   1.000
_cell.length_c   1.000
_cell.angle_alpha   90.00
_cell.angle_beta   90.00
_cell.angle_gamma   90.00
#
_symmetry.space_group_name_H-M   'P 1'
#
loop_
_entity.id
_entity.type
_entity.pdbx_description
1 polymer ?
#
loop_
_entity_poly.entity_id
_entity_poly.type
_entity_poly.pdbx_seq_one_letter_code
_entity_poly.pdbx_strand_id
1 'polypeptide(L)'
;PGTANEFDSQPDNMADYYTGMSDNQGVHINSGIPNKAFYLSCLEIGIDDCGLIWFETLKALFRTADFNDMLDTILRVAQELTIAGKVSDSSVDAITHSFAEVGLTQVMV
;
A
#
# COMPACT_ATOMS: atom_id res chain seq x y z
N PRO A 1 -2.04 -0.99 -12.60
CA PRO A 1 -2.07 0.48 -12.52
C PRO A 1 -0.94 1.07 -13.36
N GLY A 2 -1.23 2.16 -14.09
CA GLY A 2 -0.28 2.85 -14.96
C GLY A 2 -0.08 2.19 -16.34
N THR A 3 0.28 0.91 -16.39
CA THR A 3 0.62 0.22 -17.66
C THR A 3 -0.05 -1.15 -17.83
N ALA A 4 -0.97 -1.52 -16.93
CA ALA A 4 -1.58 -2.85 -16.94
C ALA A 4 -2.51 -3.08 -18.16
N ASN A 5 -3.10 -2.01 -18.68
CA ASN A 5 -3.94 -2.01 -19.88
C ASN A 5 -3.92 -0.62 -20.53
N GLU A 6 -4.12 -0.53 -21.85
CA GLU A 6 -4.14 0.76 -22.58
C GLU A 6 -5.25 1.72 -22.12
N PHE A 7 -6.29 1.20 -21.46
CA PHE A 7 -7.40 1.97 -20.89
C PHE A 7 -7.29 2.15 -19.37
N ASP A 8 -6.24 1.61 -18.72
CA ASP A 8 -6.00 1.82 -17.28
C ASP A 8 -5.43 3.23 -17.06
N SER A 9 -6.31 4.16 -16.71
CA SER A 9 -5.94 5.55 -16.39
C SER A 9 -5.71 5.77 -14.89
N GLN A 10 -5.60 4.71 -14.09
CA GLN A 10 -5.39 4.85 -12.65
C GLN A 10 -3.93 5.25 -12.39
N PRO A 11 -3.66 6.34 -11.64
CA PRO A 11 -2.31 6.68 -11.22
C PRO A 11 -1.70 5.52 -10.43
N ASP A 12 -0.41 5.33 -10.62
CA ASP A 12 0.37 4.31 -9.96
C ASP A 12 1.40 4.91 -8.99
N ASN A 13 1.40 6.24 -8.84
CA ASN A 13 2.26 7.00 -7.95
C ASN A 13 1.52 8.25 -7.43
N MET A 14 1.85 8.68 -6.21
CA MET A 14 1.31 9.88 -5.57
C MET A 14 1.58 11.18 -6.34
N ALA A 15 2.62 11.24 -7.18
CA ALA A 15 2.89 12.40 -8.03
C ALA A 15 1.73 12.72 -8.99
N ASP A 16 0.96 11.70 -9.36
CA ASP A 16 -0.17 11.79 -10.29
C ASP A 16 -1.53 11.67 -9.57
N TYR A 17 -1.57 11.92 -8.25
CA TYR A 17 -2.78 11.81 -7.45
C TYR A 17 -3.90 12.72 -7.99
N TYR A 18 -5.07 12.12 -8.24
CA TYR A 18 -6.23 12.86 -8.74
C TYR A 18 -6.89 13.67 -7.61
N THR A 19 -7.00 14.98 -7.81
CA THR A 19 -7.54 15.95 -6.83
C THR A 19 -8.91 16.55 -7.22
N GLY A 20 -9.55 16.03 -8.27
CA GLY A 20 -10.85 16.51 -8.73
C GLY A 20 -12.03 15.97 -7.91
N MET A 21 -13.24 16.38 -8.28
CA MET A 21 -14.48 16.06 -7.52
C MET A 21 -15.24 14.83 -8.03
N SER A 22 -14.90 14.32 -9.21
CA SER A 22 -15.57 13.15 -9.78
C SER A 22 -15.23 11.89 -8.97
N ASP A 23 -16.04 10.83 -9.14
CA ASP A 23 -15.75 9.51 -8.55
C ASP A 23 -15.52 9.57 -7.03
N ASN A 24 -16.36 10.34 -6.32
CA ASN A 24 -16.22 10.56 -4.89
C ASN A 24 -14.83 11.10 -4.48
N GLN A 25 -14.25 11.99 -5.28
CA GLN A 25 -12.85 12.47 -5.18
C GLN A 25 -11.82 11.41 -5.60
N GLY A 26 -12.15 10.62 -6.63
CA GLY A 26 -11.26 9.66 -7.28
C GLY A 26 -11.01 8.39 -6.48
N VAL A 27 -12.00 7.84 -5.77
CA VAL A 27 -11.79 6.62 -4.96
C VAL A 27 -11.40 5.41 -5.82
N HIS A 28 -11.98 5.26 -7.01
CA HIS A 28 -11.59 4.21 -7.94
C HIS A 28 -10.35 4.64 -8.73
N ILE A 29 -10.23 5.92 -9.10
CA ILE A 29 -9.05 6.44 -9.82
C ILE A 29 -7.77 6.22 -8.98
N ASN A 30 -7.70 6.77 -7.77
CA ASN A 30 -6.52 6.76 -6.91
C ASN A 30 -6.21 5.38 -6.30
N SER A 31 -7.11 4.39 -6.41
CA SER A 31 -6.86 3.02 -5.91
C SER A 31 -5.70 2.31 -6.62
N GLY A 32 -5.26 2.81 -7.77
CA GLY A 32 -4.08 2.30 -8.47
C GLY A 32 -2.78 2.38 -7.64
N ILE A 33 -2.65 3.39 -6.78
CA ILE A 33 -1.49 3.61 -5.92
C ILE A 33 -1.32 2.47 -4.90
N PRO A 34 -2.30 2.19 -4.00
CA PRO A 34 -2.18 1.07 -3.06
C PRO A 34 -2.19 -0.30 -3.76
N ASN A 35 -2.83 -0.42 -4.93
CA ASN A 35 -2.79 -1.66 -5.72
C ASN A 35 -1.38 -1.96 -6.26
N LYS A 36 -0.64 -0.95 -6.73
CA LYS A 36 0.74 -1.13 -7.18
C LYS A 36 1.66 -1.45 -6.00
N ALA A 37 1.48 -0.78 -4.85
CA ALA A 37 2.23 -1.11 -3.64
C ALA A 37 2.01 -2.58 -3.23
N PHE A 38 0.76 -3.06 -3.21
CA PHE A 38 0.45 -4.47 -2.94
C PHE A 38 1.14 -5.43 -3.91
N TYR A 39 1.05 -5.15 -5.20
CA TYR A 39 1.69 -5.96 -6.24
C TYR A 39 3.20 -6.08 -6.03
N LEU A 40 3.88 -4.95 -5.82
CA LEU A 40 5.33 -4.91 -5.60
C LEU A 40 5.73 -5.67 -4.34
N SER A 41 4.96 -5.52 -3.26
CA SER A 41 5.21 -6.26 -2.03
C SER A 41 5.07 -7.76 -2.26
N CYS A 42 4.01 -8.20 -2.96
CA CYS A 42 3.78 -9.62 -3.25
C CYS A 42 4.89 -10.23 -4.11
N LEU A 43 5.51 -9.45 -5.00
CA LEU A 43 6.65 -9.92 -5.79
C LEU A 43 7.88 -10.23 -4.91
N GLU A 44 8.05 -9.53 -3.79
CA GLU A 44 9.21 -9.67 -2.92
C GLU A 44 9.00 -10.72 -1.82
N ILE A 45 7.83 -10.74 -1.16
CA ILE A 45 7.57 -11.62 -0.01
C ILE A 45 6.52 -12.71 -0.27
N GLY A 46 5.95 -12.75 -1.48
CA GLY A 46 4.91 -13.72 -1.83
C GLY A 46 3.51 -13.31 -1.37
N ILE A 47 2.51 -13.92 -2.00
CA ILE A 47 1.10 -13.55 -1.84
C ILE A 47 0.53 -13.89 -0.46
N ASP A 48 1.02 -14.96 0.19
CA ASP A 48 0.51 -15.40 1.49
C ASP A 48 0.88 -14.40 2.60
N ASP A 49 2.16 -13.99 2.66
CA ASP A 49 2.66 -13.00 3.62
C ASP A 49 2.02 -11.64 3.37
N CYS A 50 2.03 -11.16 2.12
CA CYS A 50 1.38 -9.90 1.77
C CYS A 50 -0.11 -9.89 2.07
N GLY A 51 -0.82 -10.97 1.74
CA GLY A 51 -2.26 -11.10 2.00
C GLY A 51 -2.56 -11.01 3.50
N LEU A 52 -1.77 -11.70 4.33
CA LEU A 52 -1.91 -11.63 5.79
C LEU A 52 -1.65 -10.21 6.32
N ILE A 53 -0.57 -9.56 5.87
CA ILE A 53 -0.23 -8.19 6.28
C ILE A 53 -1.34 -7.21 5.89
N TRP A 54 -1.86 -7.29 4.66
CA TRP A 54 -2.96 -6.41 4.20
C TRP A 54 -4.24 -6.62 5.00
N PHE A 55 -4.59 -7.88 5.28
CA PHE A 55 -5.80 -8.22 6.03
C PHE A 55 -5.74 -7.72 7.48
N GLU A 56 -4.61 -7.93 8.16
CA GLU A 56 -4.42 -7.44 9.53
C GLU A 56 -4.32 -5.91 9.57
N THR A 57 -3.76 -5.28 8.54
CA THR A 57 -3.75 -3.82 8.38
C THR A 57 -5.17 -3.28 8.24
N LEU A 58 -6.02 -3.88 7.40
CA LEU A 58 -7.42 -3.47 7.23
C LEU A 58 -8.19 -3.48 8.56
N LYS A 59 -7.92 -4.46 9.44
CA LYS A 59 -8.53 -4.55 10.76
C LYS A 59 -8.04 -3.47 11.73
N ALA A 60 -6.85 -2.92 11.49
CA ALA A 60 -6.23 -1.89 12.33
C ALA A 60 -6.49 -0.45 11.84
N LEU A 61 -6.93 -0.28 10.60
CA LEU A 61 -7.29 1.03 10.05
C LEU A 61 -8.61 1.56 10.64
N PHE A 62 -8.76 2.89 10.61
CA PHE A 62 -9.96 3.61 11.03
C PHE A 62 -10.66 4.27 9.84
N ARG A 63 -11.92 4.66 10.04
CA ARG A 63 -12.83 5.10 8.96
C ARG A 63 -12.29 6.26 8.09
N THR A 64 -11.44 7.11 8.65
CA THR A 64 -10.92 8.31 7.98
C THR A 64 -9.43 8.22 7.67
N ALA A 65 -8.85 7.01 7.70
CA ALA A 65 -7.44 6.82 7.38
C ALA A 65 -7.14 7.22 5.93
N ASP A 66 -6.04 7.94 5.73
CA ASP A 66 -5.49 8.25 4.42
C ASP A 66 -4.35 7.28 4.01
N PHE A 67 -3.64 7.59 2.92
CA PHE A 67 -2.55 6.74 2.45
C PHE A 67 -1.29 6.77 3.33
N ASN A 68 -1.05 7.86 4.07
CA ASN A 68 0.03 7.91 5.05
C ASN A 68 -0.35 7.13 6.30
N ASP A 69 -1.60 7.25 6.77
CA ASP A 69 -2.12 6.41 7.87
C ASP A 69 -2.04 4.92 7.52
N MET A 70 -2.31 4.57 6.26
CA MET A 70 -2.11 3.22 5.74
C MET A 70 -0.65 2.79 5.85
N LEU A 71 0.30 3.61 5.38
CA LEU A 71 1.73 3.30 5.44
C LEU A 71 2.21 3.06 6.88
N ASP A 72 1.86 3.96 7.80
CA ASP A 72 2.27 3.82 9.20
C ASP A 72 1.65 2.57 9.84
N THR A 73 0.38 2.30 9.55
CA THR A 73 -0.33 1.13 10.08
C THR A 73 0.23 -0.17 9.53
N ILE A 74 0.50 -0.24 8.21
CA ILE A 74 0.98 -1.48 7.58
C ILE A 74 2.40 -1.82 7.99
N LEU A 75 3.28 -0.83 8.18
CA LEU A 75 4.64 -1.06 8.69
C LEU A 75 4.62 -1.57 10.13
N ARG A 76 3.75 -1.00 10.99
CA ARG A 76 3.56 -1.49 12.35
C ARG A 76 3.04 -2.93 12.36
N VAL A 77 2.02 -3.24 11.55
CA VAL A 77 1.46 -4.60 11.44
C VAL A 77 2.48 -5.59 10.90
N ALA A 78 3.24 -5.22 9.85
CA ALA A 78 4.30 -6.06 9.31
C ALA A 78 5.38 -6.35 10.37
N GLN A 79 5.77 -5.35 11.15
CA GLN A 79 6.74 -5.52 12.24
C GLN A 79 6.22 -6.46 13.34
N GLU A 80 4.96 -6.30 13.75
CA GLU A 80 4.30 -7.17 14.75
C GLU A 80 4.21 -8.62 14.26
N LEU A 81 3.83 -8.84 13.00
CA LEU A 81 3.74 -10.16 12.39
C LEU A 81 5.11 -10.82 12.20
N THR A 82 6.13 -10.03 11.88
CA THR A 82 7.53 -10.49 11.78
C THR A 82 8.03 -10.96 13.15
N ILE A 83 7.85 -10.16 14.21
CA ILE A 83 8.22 -10.53 15.59
C ILE A 83 7.48 -11.80 16.05
N ALA A 84 6.23 -11.98 15.61
CA ALA A 84 5.44 -13.16 15.90
C ALA A 84 5.81 -14.39 15.05
N GLY A 85 6.75 -14.27 14.09
CA GLY A 85 7.16 -15.34 13.18
C GLY A 85 6.05 -15.79 12.22
N LYS A 86 5.11 -14.89 11.88
CA LYS A 86 3.95 -15.20 11.02
C LYS A 86 4.17 -14.87 9.55
N VAL A 87 5.18 -14.07 9.24
CA VAL A 87 5.58 -13.63 7.89
C VAL A 87 7.10 -13.56 7.83
N SER A 88 7.66 -13.45 6.63
CA SER A 88 9.11 -13.32 6.38
C SER A 88 9.74 -12.15 7.13
N ASP A 89 10.99 -12.30 7.57
CA ASP A 89 11.80 -11.24 8.17
C ASP A 89 12.03 -10.04 7.22
N SER A 90 11.92 -10.26 5.90
CA SER A 90 12.03 -9.21 4.88
C SER A 90 10.74 -8.39 4.69
N SER A 91 9.66 -8.68 5.43
CA SER A 91 8.34 -8.06 5.21
C SER A 91 8.37 -6.54 5.40
N VAL A 92 9.02 -6.05 6.44
CA VAL A 92 9.07 -4.60 6.71
C VAL A 92 9.82 -3.85 5.59
N ASP A 93 10.95 -4.39 5.14
CA ASP A 93 11.75 -3.81 4.06
C ASP A 93 10.96 -3.83 2.74
N ALA A 94 10.32 -4.94 2.42
CA ALA A 94 9.52 -5.08 1.20
C ALA A 94 8.36 -4.08 1.13
N ILE A 95 7.63 -3.91 2.24
CA ILE A 95 6.57 -2.91 2.34
C ILE A 95 7.14 -1.50 2.19
N THR A 96 8.26 -1.21 2.87
CA THR A 96 8.92 0.11 2.82
C THR A 96 9.32 0.47 1.38
N HIS A 97 10.01 -0.44 0.68
CA HIS A 97 10.42 -0.22 -0.71
C HIS A 97 9.21 -0.07 -1.63
N SER A 98 8.20 -0.94 -1.50
CA SER A 98 7.00 -0.92 -2.34
C SER A 98 6.20 0.37 -2.22
N PHE A 99 6.08 0.92 -1.01
CA PHE A 99 5.40 2.20 -0.78
C PHE A 99 6.22 3.38 -1.29
N ALA A 100 7.55 3.34 -1.16
CA ALA A 100 8.43 4.38 -1.70
C ALA A 100 8.31 4.48 -3.24
N GLU A 101 8.19 3.35 -3.94
CA GLU A 101 7.99 3.29 -5.40
C GLU A 101 6.69 3.95 -5.87
N VAL A 102 5.67 4.03 -5.00
CA VAL A 102 4.41 4.73 -5.28
C VAL A 102 4.37 6.13 -4.68
N GLY A 103 5.49 6.65 -4.18
CA GLY A 103 5.62 8.01 -3.68
C GLY A 103 5.14 8.22 -2.25
N LEU A 104 5.05 7.16 -1.45
CA LEU A 104 4.71 7.21 -0.03
C LEU A 104 5.92 6.80 0.81
N THR A 105 6.37 7.69 1.69
CA THR A 105 7.48 7.43 2.61
C THR A 105 7.10 7.87 4.00
N GLN A 106 7.50 7.10 5.03
CA GLN A 106 7.20 7.46 6.41
C GLN A 106 7.86 8.80 6.74
N VAL A 107 7.05 9.76 7.17
CA VAL A 107 7.57 11.05 7.63
C VAL A 107 8.03 10.85 9.06
N MET A 108 9.35 10.97 9.31
CA MET A 108 9.86 10.99 10.68
C MET A 108 9.30 12.23 11.38
N VAL A 109 8.45 12.03 12.39
CA VAL A 109 7.96 13.08 13.30
C VAL A 109 8.76 13.04 14.59
#